data_AF-A0A8H6H7E2-F1
#
_entry.id   AF-A0A8H6H7E2-F1
#
_cell.length_a   1.000
_cell.length_b   1.000
_cell.length_c   1.000
_cell.angle_alpha   90.00
_cell.angle_beta   90.00
_cell.angle_gamma   90.00
#
_symmetry.space_group_name_H-M   'P 1'
#
loop_
_entity.id
_entity.type
_entity.pdbx_description
1 polymer ?
#
loop_
_entity_poly.entity_id
_entity_poly.type
_entity_poly.pdbx_seq_one_letter_code
_entity_poly.pdbx_strand_id
1 'polypeptide(L)'
;MFEVPCPIKLKLCMFSFFFITAIAGLWVVVHDIRAQAAQRRENNALERSKCQSLYDANHCGYRPPALSDACHEWLECLRQDVEAVNHLELLAMYAADACDTFIRGIHPS
;
A
#
# COMPACT_ATOMS: atom_id res chain seq x y z
N MET A 1 -20.30 27.00 -41.54
CA MET A 1 -19.40 27.33 -40.41
C MET A 1 -20.28 27.71 -39.24
N PHE A 2 -20.41 26.84 -38.23
CA PHE A 2 -21.18 27.13 -37.02
C PHE A 2 -20.23 27.71 -35.97
N GLU A 3 -20.23 29.03 -35.81
CA GLU A 3 -19.61 29.67 -34.65
C GLU A 3 -20.45 29.39 -33.41
N VAL A 4 -20.02 28.38 -32.64
CA VAL A 4 -20.61 28.03 -31.35
C VAL A 4 -20.40 29.22 -30.38
N PRO A 5 -21.46 29.71 -29.71
CA PRO A 5 -21.37 30.92 -28.90
C PRO A 5 -20.36 30.76 -27.75
N CYS A 6 -19.52 31.80 -27.60
CA CYS A 6 -18.40 31.93 -26.66
C CYS A 6 -18.63 31.40 -25.21
N PRO A 7 -19.79 31.58 -24.55
CA PRO A 7 -19.99 31.09 -23.18
C PRO A 7 -20.06 29.55 -23.07
N ILE A 8 -20.45 28.84 -24.13
CA ILE A 8 -20.53 27.37 -24.12
C ILE A 8 -19.12 26.77 -24.17
N LYS A 9 -18.22 27.37 -24.96
CA LYS A 9 -16.81 26.95 -25.04
C LYS A 9 -16.08 27.15 -23.71
N LEU A 10 -16.33 28.26 -23.00
CA LEU A 10 -15.73 28.52 -21.69
C LEU A 10 -16.17 27.48 -20.64
N LYS A 11 -17.47 27.18 -20.58
CA LYS A 11 -18.02 26.16 -19.66
C LYS A 11 -17.46 24.77 -19.98
N LEU A 12 -17.36 24.41 -21.26
CA LEU A 12 -16.80 23.12 -21.68
C LEU A 12 -15.30 23.02 -21.32
N CYS A 13 -14.52 24.09 -21.53
CA CYS A 13 -13.11 24.14 -21.17
C CYS A 13 -12.91 24.00 -19.66
N MET A 14 -13.67 24.74 -18.85
CA MET A 14 -13.63 24.65 -17.39
C MET A 14 -13.99 23.24 -16.89
N PHE A 15 -15.01 22.62 -17.48
CA PHE A 15 -15.42 21.27 -17.13
C PHE A 15 -14.34 20.25 -17.54
N SER A 16 -13.76 20.37 -18.73
CA SER A 16 -12.66 19.49 -19.16
C SER A 16 -11.43 19.63 -18.27
N PHE A 17 -11.08 20.86 -17.87
CA PHE A 17 -9.95 21.12 -16.98
C PHE A 17 -10.18 20.46 -15.62
N PHE A 18 -11.38 20.62 -15.05
CA PHE A 18 -11.75 19.96 -13.80
C PHE A 18 -11.72 18.44 -13.88
N PHE A 19 -12.18 17.86 -14.99
CA PHE A 19 -12.11 16.41 -15.20
C PHE A 19 -10.67 15.92 -15.34
N ILE A 20 -9.84 16.64 -16.10
CA ILE A 20 -8.43 16.28 -16.28
C ILE A 20 -7.68 16.36 -14.95
N THR A 21 -7.90 17.41 -14.15
CA THR A 21 -7.25 17.53 -12.84
C THR A 21 -7.76 16.48 -11.86
N ALA A 22 -9.05 16.14 -11.87
CA ALA A 22 -9.60 15.06 -11.04
C ALA A 22 -9.01 13.69 -11.40
N ILE A 23 -8.91 13.38 -12.70
CA ILE A 23 -8.31 12.13 -13.18
C ILE A 23 -6.81 12.08 -12.84
N ALA A 24 -6.08 13.18 -13.03
CA ALA A 24 -4.68 13.27 -12.67
C ALA A 24 -4.46 13.08 -11.17
N GLY A 25 -5.30 13.69 -10.33
CA GLY A 25 -5.27 13.50 -8.88
C GLY A 25 -5.52 12.04 -8.48
N LEU A 26 -6.52 11.39 -9.09
CA LEU A 26 -6.79 9.97 -8.86
C LEU A 26 -5.58 9.10 -9.26
N TRP A 27 -4.92 9.42 -10.36
CA TRP A 27 -3.72 8.73 -10.81
C TRP A 27 -2.56 8.86 -9.82
N VAL A 28 -2.37 10.03 -9.23
CA VAL A 28 -1.34 10.24 -8.20
C VAL A 28 -1.62 9.35 -6.98
N VAL A 29 -2.86 9.31 -6.50
CA VAL A 29 -3.25 8.45 -5.36
C VAL A 29 -3.04 6.98 -5.68
N VAL A 30 -3.46 6.52 -6.86
CA VAL A 30 -3.26 5.13 -7.29
C VAL A 30 -1.78 4.79 -7.41
N HIS A 31 -0.97 5.70 -7.92
CA HIS A 31 0.48 5.50 -8.02
C HIS A 31 1.11 5.37 -6.64
N ASP A 32 0.73 6.22 -5.69
CA ASP A 32 1.26 6.18 -4.32
C ASP A 32 0.88 4.88 -3.59
N ILE A 33 -0.38 4.44 -3.74
CA ILE A 33 -0.83 3.14 -3.20
C ILE A 33 -0.01 1.98 -3.79
N ARG A 34 0.29 2.02 -5.08
CA ARG A 34 1.13 0.99 -5.72
C ARG A 34 2.56 1.01 -5.21
N ALA A 35 3.12 2.19 -4.98
CA ALA A 35 4.46 2.34 -4.40
C ALA A 35 4.50 1.77 -2.97
N GLN A 36 3.52 2.11 -2.14
CA GLN A 36 3.39 1.55 -0.78
C GLN A 36 3.19 0.03 -0.81
N ALA A 37 2.41 -0.48 -1.76
CA ALA A 37 2.24 -1.92 -1.95
C ALA A 37 3.57 -2.62 -2.29
N ALA A 38 4.36 -2.03 -3.20
CA ALA A 38 5.67 -2.56 -3.57
C ALA A 38 6.62 -2.58 -2.38
N GLN A 39 6.68 -1.49 -1.62
CA GLN A 39 7.53 -1.41 -0.42
C GLN A 39 7.12 -2.43 0.66
N ARG A 40 5.81 -2.69 0.83
CA ARG A 40 5.33 -3.76 1.72
C ARG A 40 5.74 -5.14 1.26
N ARG A 41 5.68 -5.42 -0.05
CA ARG A 41 6.16 -6.71 -0.59
C ARG A 41 7.64 -6.91 -0.32
N GLU A 42 8.46 -5.86 -0.48
CA GLU A 42 9.88 -5.91 -0.17
C GLU A 42 10.13 -6.19 1.32
N ASN A 43 9.43 -5.50 2.21
CA ASN A 43 9.53 -5.72 3.66
C ASN A 43 9.09 -7.14 4.07
N ASN A 44 7.97 -7.61 3.52
CA ASN A 44 7.47 -8.97 3.78
C ASN A 44 8.45 -10.04 3.25
N ALA A 45 9.10 -9.80 2.11
CA ALA A 45 10.12 -10.69 1.56
C ALA A 45 11.38 -10.73 2.47
N LEU A 46 11.80 -9.58 3.00
CA LEU A 46 12.88 -9.49 3.98
C LEU A 46 12.56 -10.24 5.27
N GLU A 47 11.35 -10.05 5.80
CA GLU A 47 10.89 -10.72 7.02
C GLU A 47 10.83 -12.24 6.82
N ARG A 48 10.30 -12.70 5.69
CA ARG A 48 10.31 -14.12 5.31
C ARG A 48 11.72 -14.68 5.22
N SER A 49 12.66 -13.95 4.61
CA SER A 49 14.08 -14.36 4.53
C SER A 49 14.69 -14.50 5.92
N LYS A 50 14.38 -13.59 6.84
CA LYS A 50 14.81 -13.67 8.24
C LYS A 50 14.23 -14.89 8.94
N CYS A 51 12.93 -15.16 8.78
CA CYS A 51 12.28 -16.35 9.33
C CYS A 51 12.88 -17.64 8.77
N GLN A 52 13.19 -17.68 7.47
CA GLN A 52 13.86 -18.82 6.84
C GLN A 52 15.24 -19.07 7.43
N SER A 53 16.06 -18.01 7.56
CA SER A 53 17.38 -18.08 8.17
C SER A 53 17.32 -18.63 9.60
N LEU A 54 16.37 -18.18 10.41
CA LEU A 54 16.17 -18.66 11.78
C LEU A 54 15.71 -20.12 11.81
N TYR A 55 14.79 -20.51 10.93
CA TYR A 55 14.31 -21.88 10.82
C TYR A 55 15.43 -22.86 10.46
N ASP A 56 16.27 -22.47 9.49
CA ASP A 56 17.39 -23.29 9.00
C ASP A 56 18.53 -23.35 10.03
N ALA A 57 18.89 -22.22 10.64
CA ALA A 57 19.95 -22.14 11.65
C ALA A 57 19.65 -22.96 12.91
N ASN A 58 18.37 -23.12 13.25
CA ASN A 58 17.93 -23.91 14.41
C ASN A 58 17.54 -25.35 14.05
N HIS A 59 17.79 -25.79 12.80
CA HIS A 59 17.48 -27.13 12.33
C HIS A 59 16.04 -27.57 12.61
N CYS A 60 15.09 -26.65 12.46
CA CYS A 60 13.69 -26.89 12.80
C CYS A 60 13.04 -28.05 11.99
N GLY A 61 13.64 -28.45 10.87
CA GLY A 61 13.25 -29.65 10.10
C GLY A 61 13.40 -30.98 10.88
N TYR A 62 14.27 -31.03 11.89
CA TYR A 62 14.44 -32.19 12.78
C TYR A 62 13.63 -32.08 14.08
N ARG A 63 12.82 -31.01 14.21
CA ARG A 63 11.89 -30.73 15.32
C ARG A 63 12.54 -30.86 16.72
N PRO A 64 13.48 -29.96 17.09
CA PRO A 64 14.04 -29.92 18.43
C PRO A 64 12.93 -29.62 19.47
N PRO A 65 12.79 -30.41 20.54
CA PRO A 65 11.67 -30.27 21.50
C PRO A 65 11.68 -28.94 22.26
N ALA A 66 12.86 -28.37 22.52
CA ALA A 66 13.02 -27.12 23.25
C ALA A 66 12.65 -25.85 22.45
N LEU A 67 12.60 -25.94 21.11
CA LEU A 67 12.24 -24.83 20.22
C LEU A 67 10.98 -25.15 19.40
N SER A 68 10.16 -26.10 19.83
CA SER A 68 9.00 -26.54 19.05
C SER A 68 8.03 -25.38 18.74
N ASP A 69 7.79 -24.49 19.70
CA ASP A 69 6.94 -23.31 19.54
C ASP A 69 7.58 -22.27 18.60
N ALA A 70 8.87 -21.94 18.80
CA ALA A 70 9.59 -20.99 17.95
C ALA A 70 9.72 -21.48 16.49
N CYS A 71 9.98 -22.78 16.31
CA CYS A 71 9.99 -23.41 14.99
C CYS A 71 8.60 -23.38 14.32
N HIS A 72 7.53 -23.46 15.10
CA HIS A 72 6.17 -23.33 14.58
C HIS A 72 5.90 -21.89 14.11
N GLU A 73 6.26 -20.91 14.93
CA GLU A 73 6.12 -19.49 14.60
C GLU A 73 6.90 -19.10 13.33
N TRP A 74 8.16 -19.55 13.20
CA TRP A 74 8.93 -19.30 11.96
C TRP A 74 8.35 -20.03 10.74
N LEU A 75 7.76 -21.22 10.94
CA LEU A 75 7.08 -21.94 9.87
C LEU A 75 5.79 -21.22 9.44
N GLU A 76 5.05 -20.64 10.37
CA GLU A 76 3.88 -19.80 10.07
C GLU A 76 4.30 -18.52 9.33
N CYS A 77 5.36 -17.85 9.77
CA CYS A 77 5.95 -16.71 9.07
C CYS A 77 6.35 -17.08 7.63
N LEU A 78 6.92 -18.27 7.41
CA LEU A 78 7.28 -18.76 6.07
C LEU A 78 6.08 -19.08 5.17
N ARG A 79 4.92 -19.38 5.79
CA ARG A 79 3.66 -19.69 5.11
C ARG A 79 2.82 -18.45 4.81
N GLN A 80 3.09 -17.32 5.45
CA GLN A 80 2.42 -16.08 5.12
C GLN A 80 2.75 -15.69 3.67
N ASP A 81 1.69 -15.46 2.91
CA ASP A 81 1.79 -15.20 1.48
C ASP A 81 2.26 -13.76 1.25
N VAL A 82 3.52 -13.61 0.84
CA VAL A 82 4.18 -12.30 0.59
C VAL A 82 3.43 -11.49 -0.49
N GLU A 83 2.70 -12.17 -1.36
CA GLU A 83 1.98 -11.57 -2.48
C GLU A 83 0.56 -11.12 -2.15
N ALA A 84 -0.01 -11.58 -1.03
CA ALA A 84 -1.37 -11.25 -0.60
C ALA A 84 -1.44 -9.84 0.01
N VAL A 85 -1.03 -8.84 -0.78
CA VAL A 85 -1.20 -7.44 -0.41
C VAL A 85 -2.63 -7.03 -0.72
N ASN A 86 -3.44 -6.90 0.32
CA ASN A 86 -4.83 -6.50 0.19
C ASN A 86 -4.93 -5.02 -0.18
N HIS A 87 -5.25 -4.73 -1.45
CA HIS A 87 -5.39 -3.36 -1.95
C HIS A 87 -6.42 -2.53 -1.19
N LEU A 88 -7.44 -3.17 -0.59
CA LEU A 88 -8.43 -2.49 0.24
C LEU A 88 -7.83 -2.01 1.56
N GLU A 89 -6.95 -2.83 2.16
CA GLU A 89 -6.24 -2.49 3.39
C GLU A 89 -5.28 -1.32 3.15
N LEU A 90 -4.53 -1.34 2.05
CA LEU A 90 -3.68 -0.22 1.63
C LEU A 90 -4.47 1.09 1.46
N LEU A 91 -5.64 1.03 0.82
CA LEU A 91 -6.51 2.20 0.68
C LEU A 91 -6.97 2.74 2.03
N ALA A 92 -7.35 1.86 2.95
CA ALA A 92 -7.76 2.24 4.31
C ALA A 92 -6.60 2.87 5.09
N MET A 93 -5.39 2.32 4.97
CA MET A 93 -4.19 2.88 5.59
C MET A 93 -3.83 4.25 5.02
N TYR A 94 -3.89 4.41 3.70
CA TYR A 94 -3.66 5.71 3.06
C TYR A 94 -4.68 6.76 3.54
N ALA A 95 -5.95 6.39 3.63
CA ALA A 95 -6.99 7.26 4.16
C ALA A 95 -6.74 7.62 5.64
N ALA A 96 -6.30 6.67 6.46
CA ALA A 96 -5.95 6.91 7.85
C ALA A 96 -4.75 7.85 8.00
N ASP A 97 -3.70 7.67 7.20
CA ASP A 97 -2.50 8.51 7.22
C ASP A 97 -2.79 9.95 6.73
N ALA A 98 -3.64 10.08 5.71
CA ALA A 98 -4.12 11.37 5.24
C ALA A 98 -4.97 12.09 6.31
N CYS A 99 -5.86 11.36 7.01
CA CYS A 99 -6.64 11.90 8.12
C CYS A 99 -5.74 12.32 9.29
N ASP A 100 -4.76 11.49 9.66
CA ASP A 100 -3.85 11.79 10.77
C ASP A 100 -2.96 12.99 10.45
N THR A 101 -2.43 13.09 9.23
CA THR A 101 -1.68 14.26 8.75
C THR A 101 -2.53 15.53 8.84
N PHE A 102 -3.81 15.46 8.47
CA PHE A 102 -4.72 16.61 8.58
C PHE A 102 -4.98 17.00 10.05
N ILE A 103 -5.19 16.03 10.94
CA ILE A 103 -5.41 16.25 12.38
C ILE A 103 -4.16 16.87 13.03
N ARG A 104 -2.97 16.33 12.76
CA ARG A 104 -1.70 16.89 13.25
C ARG A 104 -1.41 18.27 12.69
N GLY A 105 -1.83 18.55 11.45
CA GLY A 105 -1.74 19.89 10.85
C GLY A 105 -2.63 20.94 11.53
N ILE A 106 -3.76 20.53 12.11
CA ILE A 106 -4.70 21.41 12.83
C ILE A 106 -4.28 21.62 14.30
N HIS A 107 -3.67 20.61 14.91
CA HIS A 107 -3.08 20.70 16.25
C HIS A 107 -1.56 20.52 16.18
N PRO A 108 -0.79 21.56 15.79
CA PRO A 108 0.64 21.54 15.94
C PRO A 108 0.96 21.62 17.44
N SER A 109 1.38 20.50 18.02
CA SER A 109 1.97 20.45 19.36
C SER A 109 3.34 21.11 19.38
#